data_AF-A0A2V6V5C9-F1
#
_entry.id   AF-A0A2V6V5C9-F1
#
_cell.length_a   1.000
_cell.length_b   1.000
_cell.length_c   1.000
_cell.angle_alpha   90.00
_cell.angle_beta   90.00
_cell.angle_gamma   90.00
#
_symmetry.space_group_name_H-M   'P 1'
#
loop_
_entity.id
_entity.type
_entity.pdbx_description
1 polymer ?
#
loop_
_entity_poly.entity_id
_entity_poly.type
_entity_poly.pdbx_seq_one_letter_code
_entity_poly.pdbx_strand_id
1 'polypeptide(L)'
;MNMKLTMAIAMTGMAAALLTAPALAQDVRPNDVKQDRKDIRQDRRDLGGDRRDIRQDRRDIQQDTKDIRGDRRDLSADRRELAADRKAGDKDAVKGDLKDIRADRKDLNADVKDRRADAKDLRKDRRDRRQDRRDLRQDRRDLKADQAAK
;
A
#
# COMPACT_ATOMS: atom_id res chain seq x y z
N MET A 1 45.00 -31.95 16.89
CA MET A 1 45.58 -32.57 18.09
C MET A 1 45.20 -31.71 19.29
N ASN A 2 44.49 -32.31 20.23
CA ASN A 2 44.02 -31.65 21.45
C ASN A 2 45.19 -31.50 22.43
N MET A 3 45.28 -30.37 23.13
CA MET A 3 45.83 -30.38 24.48
C MET A 3 45.13 -29.30 25.32
N LYS A 4 44.38 -29.78 26.31
CA LYS A 4 43.78 -29.00 27.39
C LYS A 4 44.77 -28.94 28.57
N LEU A 5 44.61 -27.88 29.36
CA LEU A 5 44.69 -27.81 30.83
C LEU A 5 46.07 -27.56 31.50
N THR A 6 46.19 -26.41 32.19
CA THR A 6 46.27 -26.22 33.67
C THR A 6 46.76 -24.78 33.95
N MET A 7 45.92 -23.88 34.46
CA MET A 7 45.64 -23.58 35.88
C MET A 7 46.67 -22.60 36.51
N ALA A 8 46.24 -21.36 36.77
CA ALA A 8 46.63 -20.58 37.95
C ALA A 8 45.68 -19.37 38.11
N ILE A 9 44.88 -19.42 39.17
CA ILE A 9 44.02 -18.34 39.65
C ILE A 9 44.94 -17.37 40.40
N ALA A 10 44.94 -16.10 40.01
CA ALA A 10 45.46 -15.01 40.84
C ALA A 10 44.34 -13.99 41.04
N MET A 11 43.77 -14.01 42.24
CA MET A 11 42.86 -12.98 42.76
C MET A 11 43.67 -11.77 43.21
N THR A 12 43.48 -10.65 42.51
CA THR A 12 43.76 -9.27 42.91
C THR A 12 43.12 -8.42 41.81
N GLY A 13 42.23 -7.47 41.98
CA GLY A 13 41.76 -6.70 43.12
C GLY A 13 41.01 -5.51 42.50
N MET A 14 39.84 -5.19 43.06
CA MET A 14 39.26 -3.84 43.19
C MET A 14 39.45 -2.82 42.03
N ALA A 15 38.38 -2.56 41.29
CA ALA A 15 37.87 -1.21 41.02
C ALA A 15 36.55 -1.28 40.24
N ALA A 16 35.43 -1.24 40.95
CA ALA A 16 34.15 -0.91 40.36
C ALA A 16 34.16 0.58 39.97
N ALA A 17 34.60 0.89 38.75
CA ALA A 17 34.34 2.18 38.16
C ALA A 17 32.88 2.20 37.70
N LEU A 18 31.96 2.56 38.61
CA LEU A 18 30.65 3.05 38.25
C LEU A 18 30.86 4.36 37.45
N LEU A 19 30.99 4.23 36.14
CA LEU A 19 30.83 5.35 35.22
C LEU A 19 29.35 5.73 35.25
N THR A 20 28.99 6.60 36.19
CA THR A 20 27.77 7.40 36.11
C THR A 20 27.93 8.31 34.90
N ALA A 21 27.45 7.86 33.73
CA ALA A 21 27.27 8.74 32.59
C ALA A 21 26.27 9.84 32.99
N PRO A 22 26.58 11.13 32.78
CA PRO A 22 25.57 12.16 32.92
C PRO A 22 24.51 11.88 31.84
N ALA A 23 23.27 11.68 32.25
CA ALA A 23 22.14 11.63 31.35
C ALA A 23 22.13 12.97 30.60
N LEU A 24 22.49 12.95 29.32
CA LEU A 24 22.36 14.10 28.45
C LEU A 24 20.87 14.43 28.38
N ALA A 25 20.46 15.43 29.16
CA ALA A 25 19.17 16.06 29.00
C ALA A 25 19.11 16.54 27.54
N GLN A 26 18.18 15.98 26.77
CA GLN A 26 17.88 16.46 25.43
C GLN A 26 17.46 17.92 25.59
N ASP A 27 18.28 18.82 25.05
CA ASP A 27 18.08 20.26 25.09
C ASP A 27 16.91 20.60 24.15
N VAL A 28 15.68 20.49 24.65
CA VAL A 28 14.47 20.75 23.87
C VAL A 28 14.43 22.22 23.50
N ARG A 29 14.73 22.55 22.24
CA ARG A 29 14.68 23.95 21.81
C ARG A 29 13.21 24.30 21.59
N PRO A 30 12.69 25.43 22.11
CA PRO A 30 11.30 25.83 21.89
C PRO A 30 10.91 26.03 20.41
N ASN A 31 11.89 26.08 19.49
CA ASN A 31 11.65 26.02 18.05
C ASN A 31 11.17 24.64 17.56
N ASP A 32 11.55 23.56 18.25
CA ASP A 32 11.25 22.17 17.88
C ASP A 32 9.76 21.87 18.06
N VAL A 33 9.18 22.26 19.20
CA VAL A 33 7.71 22.16 19.47
C VAL A 33 6.86 22.89 18.42
N LYS A 34 7.32 24.03 17.89
CA LYS A 34 6.61 24.78 16.86
C LYS A 34 6.68 24.06 15.50
N GLN A 35 7.84 23.48 15.20
CA GLN A 35 8.10 22.73 13.99
C GLN A 35 7.28 21.43 13.98
N ASP A 36 7.29 20.64 15.05
CA ASP A 36 6.47 19.44 15.22
C ASP A 36 4.97 19.71 15.01
N ARG A 37 4.46 20.83 15.56
CA ARG A 37 3.06 21.23 15.35
C ARG A 37 2.75 21.58 13.90
N LYS A 38 3.73 22.05 13.14
CA LYS A 38 3.58 22.32 11.70
C LYS A 38 3.58 21.00 10.94
N ASP A 39 4.49 20.08 11.26
CA ASP A 39 4.63 18.79 10.58
C ASP A 39 3.40 17.90 10.83
N ILE A 40 2.94 17.79 12.08
CA ILE A 40 1.67 17.13 12.44
C ILE A 40 0.46 17.72 11.68
N ARG A 41 0.46 19.02 11.38
CA ARG A 41 -0.62 19.65 10.60
C ARG A 41 -0.51 19.29 9.12
N GLN A 42 0.70 19.19 8.59
CA GLN A 42 0.96 18.76 7.22
C GLN A 42 0.56 17.30 7.03
N ASP A 43 1.02 16.39 7.89
CA ASP A 43 0.64 14.98 7.89
C ASP A 43 -0.88 14.75 7.91
N ARG A 44 -1.60 15.57 8.70
CA ARG A 44 -3.07 15.48 8.75
C ARG A 44 -3.73 15.89 7.43
N ARG A 45 -3.14 16.83 6.70
CA ARG A 45 -3.61 17.25 5.37
C ARG A 45 -3.32 16.14 4.36
N ASP A 46 -2.12 15.57 4.39
CA ASP A 46 -1.69 14.51 3.48
C ASP A 46 -2.54 13.24 3.69
N LEU A 47 -2.76 12.82 4.94
CA LEU A 47 -3.73 11.76 5.29
C LEU A 47 -5.17 12.08 4.87
N GLY A 48 -5.50 13.36 4.69
CA GLY A 48 -6.76 13.82 4.13
C GLY A 48 -6.82 13.59 2.61
N GLY A 49 -5.72 13.88 1.92
CA GLY A 49 -5.47 13.56 0.50
C GLY A 49 -5.61 12.07 0.24
N ASP A 50 -4.82 11.22 0.92
CA ASP A 50 -4.85 9.76 0.71
C ASP A 50 -6.25 9.17 0.88
N ARG A 51 -7.07 9.73 1.78
CA ARG A 51 -8.44 9.27 1.99
C ARG A 51 -9.35 9.59 0.82
N ARG A 52 -9.10 10.71 0.12
CA ARG A 52 -9.83 11.07 -1.10
C ARG A 52 -9.38 10.17 -2.24
N ASP A 53 -8.09 9.97 -2.40
CA ASP A 53 -7.52 9.14 -3.47
C ASP A 53 -8.01 7.68 -3.34
N ILE A 54 -7.88 7.08 -2.15
CA ILE A 54 -8.43 5.74 -1.86
C ILE A 54 -9.94 5.63 -2.09
N ARG A 55 -10.70 6.73 -1.95
CA ARG A 55 -12.15 6.72 -2.26
C ARG A 55 -12.38 6.76 -3.76
N GLN A 56 -11.55 7.50 -4.50
CA GLN A 56 -11.60 7.60 -5.94
C GLN A 56 -11.26 6.24 -6.58
N ASP A 57 -10.13 5.62 -6.23
CA ASP A 57 -9.77 4.28 -6.76
C ASP A 57 -10.86 3.24 -6.50
N ARG A 58 -11.52 3.32 -5.33
CA ARG A 58 -12.62 2.40 -5.02
C ARG A 58 -13.83 2.60 -5.92
N ARG A 59 -14.11 3.83 -6.35
CA ARG A 59 -15.19 4.13 -7.31
C ARG A 59 -14.80 3.65 -8.70
N ASP A 60 -13.56 3.89 -9.10
CA ASP A 60 -13.06 3.50 -10.42
C ASP A 60 -13.07 1.97 -10.56
N ILE A 61 -12.52 1.24 -9.60
CA ILE A 61 -12.62 -0.24 -9.55
C ILE A 61 -14.06 -0.74 -9.56
N GLN A 62 -14.98 -0.03 -8.91
CA GLN A 62 -16.41 -0.41 -8.93
C GLN A 62 -17.03 -0.21 -10.30
N GLN A 63 -16.65 0.86 -11.00
CA GLN A 63 -17.10 1.16 -12.35
C GLN A 63 -16.56 0.13 -13.33
N ASP A 64 -15.24 -0.13 -13.34
CA ASP A 64 -14.64 -1.19 -14.17
C ASP A 64 -15.27 -2.55 -13.91
N THR A 65 -15.63 -2.84 -12.66
CA THR A 65 -16.29 -4.10 -12.31
C THR A 65 -17.69 -4.21 -12.92
N LYS A 66 -18.41 -3.09 -13.07
CA LYS A 66 -19.70 -3.08 -13.76
C LYS A 66 -19.51 -3.22 -15.27
N ASP A 67 -18.55 -2.51 -15.84
CA ASP A 67 -18.30 -2.52 -17.28
C ASP A 67 -17.87 -3.92 -17.74
N ILE A 68 -16.91 -4.53 -17.04
CA ILE A 68 -16.50 -5.94 -17.25
C ILE A 68 -17.67 -6.94 -17.10
N ARG A 69 -18.68 -6.64 -16.28
CA ARG A 69 -19.88 -7.47 -16.19
C ARG A 69 -20.81 -7.27 -17.39
N GLY A 70 -20.89 -6.05 -17.92
CA GLY A 70 -21.54 -5.71 -19.18
C GLY A 70 -20.93 -6.51 -20.33
N ASP A 71 -19.63 -6.34 -20.58
CA ASP A 71 -18.92 -7.01 -21.68
C ASP A 71 -19.08 -8.54 -21.62
N ARG A 72 -19.09 -9.13 -20.41
CA ARG A 72 -19.30 -10.57 -20.25
C ARG A 72 -20.70 -11.02 -20.63
N ARG A 73 -21.71 -10.18 -20.45
CA ARG A 73 -23.08 -10.46 -20.89
C ARG A 73 -23.17 -10.35 -22.40
N ASP A 74 -22.58 -9.32 -22.98
CA ASP A 74 -22.56 -9.08 -24.43
C ASP A 74 -21.83 -10.23 -25.12
N LEU A 75 -20.64 -10.60 -24.64
CA LEU A 75 -19.91 -11.78 -25.12
C LEU A 75 -20.68 -13.10 -24.95
N SER A 76 -21.59 -13.17 -23.98
CA SER A 76 -22.47 -14.34 -23.82
C SER A 76 -23.63 -14.31 -24.83
N ALA A 77 -24.08 -13.14 -25.25
CA ALA A 77 -25.10 -12.97 -26.29
C ALA A 77 -24.50 -13.32 -27.66
N ASP A 78 -23.33 -12.79 -28.02
CA ASP A 78 -22.68 -13.09 -29.31
C ASP A 78 -22.38 -14.58 -29.46
N ARG A 79 -22.02 -15.26 -28.37
CA ARG A 79 -21.81 -16.72 -28.40
C ARG A 79 -23.09 -17.50 -28.69
N ARG A 80 -24.25 -16.97 -28.29
CA ARG A 80 -25.54 -17.59 -28.62
C ARG A 80 -25.91 -17.34 -30.07
N GLU A 81 -25.66 -16.14 -30.57
CA GLU A 81 -25.81 -15.78 -31.99
C GLU A 81 -24.93 -16.66 -32.88
N LEU A 82 -23.64 -16.75 -32.56
CA LEU A 82 -22.69 -17.66 -33.21
C LEU A 82 -23.17 -19.12 -33.23
N ALA A 83 -23.78 -19.58 -32.13
CA ALA A 83 -24.32 -20.93 -32.09
C ALA A 83 -25.57 -21.09 -32.98
N ALA A 84 -26.41 -20.07 -33.08
CA ALA A 84 -27.56 -20.03 -33.97
C ALA A 84 -27.13 -20.02 -35.44
N ASP A 85 -26.16 -19.18 -35.81
CA ASP A 85 -25.68 -19.04 -37.18
C ASP A 85 -24.94 -20.28 -37.66
N ARG A 86 -24.17 -20.92 -36.77
CA ARG A 86 -23.60 -22.25 -37.02
C ARG A 86 -24.66 -23.30 -37.28
N LYS A 87 -25.78 -23.25 -36.57
CA LYS A 87 -26.90 -24.19 -36.76
C LYS A 87 -27.65 -23.91 -38.06
N ALA A 88 -27.77 -22.63 -38.44
CA ALA A 88 -28.35 -22.21 -39.72
C ALA A 88 -27.44 -22.50 -40.92
N GLY A 89 -26.15 -22.71 -40.70
CA GLY A 89 -25.16 -22.95 -41.75
C GLY A 89 -24.70 -21.67 -42.46
N ASP A 90 -24.99 -20.49 -41.88
CA ASP A 90 -24.56 -19.20 -42.41
C ASP A 90 -23.09 -18.96 -42.09
N LYS A 91 -22.22 -19.18 -43.07
CA LYS A 91 -20.77 -19.07 -42.88
C LYS A 91 -20.30 -17.62 -42.79
N ASP A 92 -21.01 -16.69 -43.42
CA ASP A 92 -20.61 -15.29 -43.44
C ASP A 92 -20.98 -14.62 -42.12
N ALA A 93 -22.17 -14.92 -41.58
CA ALA A 93 -22.57 -14.47 -40.25
C ALA A 93 -21.65 -15.02 -39.16
N VAL A 94 -21.35 -16.33 -39.18
CA VAL A 94 -20.37 -16.97 -38.28
C VAL A 94 -19.00 -16.28 -38.30
N LYS A 95 -18.55 -15.83 -39.47
CA LYS A 95 -17.27 -15.12 -39.59
C LYS A 95 -17.34 -13.72 -38.97
N GLY A 96 -18.48 -13.04 -39.11
CA GLY A 96 -18.81 -11.78 -38.43
C GLY A 96 -18.73 -11.95 -36.91
N ASP A 97 -19.53 -12.85 -36.36
CA ASP A 97 -19.59 -13.09 -34.91
C ASP A 97 -18.23 -13.44 -34.31
N LEU A 98 -17.42 -14.26 -35.00
CA LEU A 98 -16.09 -14.61 -34.52
C LEU A 98 -15.15 -13.40 -34.47
N LYS A 99 -15.32 -12.43 -35.37
CA LYS A 99 -14.57 -11.18 -35.38
C LYS A 99 -15.01 -10.29 -34.22
N ASP A 100 -16.30 -10.18 -33.99
CA ASP A 100 -16.86 -9.33 -32.94
C ASP A 100 -16.52 -9.89 -31.56
N ILE A 101 -16.74 -11.20 -31.32
CA ILE A 101 -16.28 -11.90 -30.10
C ILE A 101 -14.78 -11.71 -29.85
N ARG A 102 -13.97 -11.60 -30.90
CA ARG A 102 -12.53 -11.38 -30.76
C ARG A 102 -12.22 -9.95 -30.35
N ALA A 103 -12.93 -8.97 -30.88
CA ALA A 103 -12.84 -7.57 -30.48
C ALA A 103 -13.27 -7.41 -29.02
N ASP A 104 -14.44 -7.93 -28.66
CA ASP A 104 -14.98 -7.85 -27.30
C ASP A 104 -14.08 -8.53 -26.27
N ARG A 105 -13.46 -9.65 -26.61
CA ARG A 105 -12.44 -10.28 -25.75
C ARG A 105 -11.22 -9.40 -25.56
N LYS A 106 -10.80 -8.66 -26.58
CA LYS A 106 -9.64 -7.77 -26.49
C LYS A 106 -9.97 -6.61 -25.54
N ASP A 107 -11.15 -6.03 -25.68
CA ASP A 107 -11.59 -4.89 -24.87
C ASP A 107 -11.81 -5.33 -23.41
N LEU A 108 -12.52 -6.44 -23.18
CA LEU A 108 -12.64 -7.06 -21.85
C LEU A 108 -11.27 -7.35 -21.19
N ASN A 109 -10.28 -7.75 -21.97
CA ASN A 109 -8.93 -7.97 -21.43
C ASN A 109 -8.23 -6.66 -21.05
N ALA A 110 -8.46 -5.58 -21.80
CA ALA A 110 -7.97 -4.25 -21.46
C ALA A 110 -8.60 -3.77 -20.15
N ASP A 111 -9.92 -3.83 -20.03
CA ASP A 111 -10.64 -3.42 -18.81
C ASP A 111 -10.21 -4.24 -17.59
N VAL A 112 -10.02 -5.55 -17.75
CA VAL A 112 -9.50 -6.41 -16.69
C VAL A 112 -8.09 -6.00 -16.26
N LYS A 113 -7.25 -5.52 -17.19
CA LYS A 113 -5.90 -5.04 -16.90
C LYS A 113 -5.94 -3.71 -16.17
N ASP A 114 -6.79 -2.79 -16.59
CA ASP A 114 -6.92 -1.46 -16.00
C ASP A 114 -7.43 -1.57 -14.56
N ARG A 115 -8.51 -2.34 -14.33
CA ARG A 115 -8.98 -2.66 -12.96
C ARG A 115 -7.92 -3.29 -12.07
N ARG A 116 -7.00 -4.08 -12.66
CA ARG A 116 -5.87 -4.68 -11.91
C ARG A 116 -4.82 -3.64 -11.53
N ALA A 117 -4.58 -2.65 -12.40
CA ALA A 117 -3.70 -1.52 -12.11
C ALA A 117 -4.29 -0.69 -10.96
N ASP A 118 -5.57 -0.30 -11.06
CA ASP A 118 -6.24 0.47 -10.00
C ASP A 118 -6.25 -0.27 -8.66
N ALA A 119 -6.48 -1.59 -8.68
CA ALA A 119 -6.41 -2.41 -7.48
C ALA A 119 -4.99 -2.48 -6.87
N LYS A 120 -3.94 -2.31 -7.68
CA LYS A 120 -2.55 -2.25 -7.22
C LYS A 120 -2.25 -0.89 -6.61
N ASP A 121 -2.71 0.18 -7.24
CA ASP A 121 -2.51 1.55 -6.76
C ASP A 121 -3.25 1.77 -5.42
N LEU A 122 -4.51 1.32 -5.34
CA LEU A 122 -5.27 1.31 -4.08
C LEU A 122 -4.57 0.52 -2.95
N ARG A 123 -3.80 -0.53 -3.28
CA ARG A 123 -3.02 -1.26 -2.27
C ARG A 123 -1.82 -0.44 -1.81
N LYS A 124 -1.15 0.27 -2.72
CA LYS A 124 -0.04 1.16 -2.43
C LYS A 124 -0.50 2.31 -1.54
N ASP A 125 -1.56 3.03 -1.92
CA ASP A 125 -2.09 4.15 -1.16
C ASP A 125 -2.52 3.74 0.25
N ARG A 126 -3.08 2.54 0.39
CA ARG A 126 -3.40 1.98 1.72
C ARG A 126 -2.17 1.69 2.56
N ARG A 127 -1.03 1.34 1.94
CA ARG A 127 0.23 1.11 2.64
C ARG A 127 0.85 2.44 3.05
N ASP A 128 0.88 3.41 2.15
CA ASP A 128 1.46 4.73 2.38
C ASP A 128 0.70 5.45 3.50
N ARG A 129 -0.64 5.50 3.41
CA ARG A 129 -1.51 6.03 4.49
C ARG A 129 -1.34 5.29 5.83
N ARG A 130 -0.93 4.01 5.83
CA ARG A 130 -0.65 3.28 7.08
C ARG A 130 0.68 3.73 7.68
N GLN A 131 1.67 4.02 6.84
CA GLN A 131 2.96 4.55 7.23
C GLN A 131 2.81 5.96 7.79
N ASP A 132 2.13 6.86 7.07
CA ASP A 132 1.89 8.24 7.51
C ASP A 132 1.12 8.29 8.84
N ARG A 133 0.22 7.33 9.08
CA ARG A 133 -0.45 7.19 10.38
C ARG A 133 0.47 6.75 11.51
N ARG A 134 1.54 6.01 11.23
CA ARG A 134 2.56 5.63 12.21
C ARG A 134 3.46 6.82 12.51
N ASP A 135 3.88 7.54 11.48
CA ASP A 135 4.76 8.71 11.60
C ASP A 135 4.05 9.82 12.38
N LEU A 136 2.80 10.14 12.01
CA LEU A 136 1.97 11.07 12.78
C LEU A 136 1.74 10.64 14.26
N ARG A 137 1.81 9.34 14.57
CA ARG A 137 1.72 8.88 15.97
C ARG A 137 3.05 9.09 16.69
N GLN A 138 4.17 8.93 16.00
CA GLN A 138 5.50 9.16 16.52
C GLN A 138 5.72 10.65 16.80
N ASP A 139 5.44 11.52 15.83
CA ASP A 139 5.54 12.98 16.00
C ASP A 139 4.71 13.49 17.18
N ARG A 140 3.53 12.90 17.40
CA ARG A 140 2.70 13.23 18.56
C ARG A 140 3.27 12.77 19.89
N ARG A 141 4.08 11.71 19.91
CA ARG A 141 4.80 11.25 21.11
C ARG A 141 5.97 12.17 21.38
N ASP A 142 6.72 12.52 20.34
CA ASP A 142 7.91 13.37 20.44
C ASP A 142 7.49 14.78 20.89
N LEU A 143 6.47 15.37 20.26
CA LEU A 143 5.88 16.64 20.71
C LEU A 143 5.41 16.62 22.17
N LYS A 144 4.93 15.48 22.68
CA LYS A 144 4.52 15.34 24.08
C LYS A 144 5.72 15.26 25.01
N ALA A 145 6.77 14.55 24.60
CA ALA A 145 8.02 14.45 25.36
C ALA A 145 8.68 15.84 25.47
N ASP A 146 8.76 16.56 24.35
CA ASP A 146 9.31 17.91 24.28
C ASP A 146 8.54 18.89 25.17
N GLN A 147 7.20 18.79 25.18
CA GLN A 147 6.37 19.60 26.07
C GLN A 147 6.55 19.25 27.55
N ALA A 148 6.88 18.00 27.89
CA ALA A 148 7.09 17.56 29.27
C ALA A 148 8.49 17.90 29.80
N ALA A 149 9.47 18.07 28.91
CA ALA A 149 10.84 18.47 29.23
C ALA A 149 11.03 20.00 29.32
N LYS A 150 9.98 20.77 29.00
CA LYS A 150 9.93 22.23 29.10
C LYS A 150 9.37 22.70 30.44
#